data_AF-A0A3B8NX95-F1
#
_entry.id   AF-A0A3B8NX95-F1
#
_cell.length_a   1.000
_cell.length_b   1.000
_cell.length_c   1.000
_cell.angle_alpha   90.00
_cell.angle_beta   90.00
_cell.angle_gamma   90.00
#
_symmetry.space_group_name_H-M   'P 1'
#
loop_
_entity.id
_entity.type
_entity.pdbx_description
1 polymer ?
#
loop_
_entity_poly.entity_id
_entity_poly.type
_entity_poly.pdbx_seq_one_letter_code
_entity_poly.pdbx_strand_id
1 'polypeptide(L)'
;NGLLADMWEFVNIPGTEVEPLIEWLLQNGVKVEALEPLGSTRHVFTHIEWRMKCYRIVTYDRSPMFTWKTARQIHEQCAIPSAFRYLVDRVPYQGGKE
;
A
#
# COMPACT_ATOMS: atom_id res chain seq x y z
N ASN A 1 0.68 -2.88 -21.98
CA ASN A 1 2.06 -3.02 -21.49
C ASN A 1 2.44 -1.82 -20.63
N GLY A 2 1.90 -1.76 -19.41
CA GLY A 2 2.36 -0.83 -18.38
C GLY A 2 3.48 -1.47 -17.56
N LEU A 3 4.26 -0.66 -16.85
CA LEU A 3 5.42 -1.08 -16.06
C LEU A 3 5.10 -2.21 -15.06
N LEU A 4 3.86 -2.27 -14.58
CA LEU A 4 3.35 -3.22 -13.58
C LEU A 4 2.08 -3.96 -14.06
N ALA A 5 1.87 -4.09 -15.37
CA ALA A 5 0.67 -4.75 -15.91
C ALA A 5 0.47 -6.15 -15.30
N ASP A 6 -0.78 -6.46 -14.93
CA ASP A 6 -1.23 -7.73 -14.33
C ASP A 6 -0.67 -8.06 -12.93
N MET A 7 -0.08 -7.08 -12.24
CA MET A 7 0.42 -7.24 -10.87
C MET A 7 -0.43 -6.49 -9.85
N TRP A 8 -0.31 -6.90 -8.58
CA TRP A 8 -0.98 -6.23 -7.47
C TRP A 8 -0.18 -5.00 -7.03
N GLU A 9 -0.89 -3.91 -6.78
CA GLU A 9 -0.31 -2.66 -6.30
C GLU A 9 -1.00 -2.19 -5.01
N PHE A 10 -0.25 -1.44 -4.20
CA PHE A 10 -0.83 -0.62 -3.13
C PHE A 10 -1.35 0.70 -3.71
N VAL A 11 -2.18 1.42 -2.95
CA VAL A 11 -2.58 2.78 -3.34
C VAL A 11 -1.35 3.67 -3.43
N ASN A 12 -1.12 4.25 -4.61
CA ASN A 12 -0.03 5.17 -4.88
C ASN A 12 -0.59 6.55 -5.22
N ILE A 13 -0.22 7.57 -4.45
CA ILE A 13 -0.60 8.96 -4.69
C ILE A 13 0.64 9.73 -5.15
N PRO A 14 0.60 10.47 -6.28
CA PRO A 14 1.74 11.25 -6.73
C PRO A 14 2.17 12.31 -5.71
N GLY A 15 3.49 12.46 -5.54
CA GLY A 15 4.08 13.37 -4.57
C GLY A 15 4.52 12.66 -3.29
N THR A 16 5.11 13.42 -2.37
CA THR A 16 5.63 12.92 -1.08
C THR A 16 4.94 13.53 0.13
N GLU A 17 3.95 14.37 -0.09
CA GLU A 17 3.22 15.06 0.99
C GLU A 17 2.08 14.17 1.48
N VAL A 18 1.72 14.31 2.76
CA VAL A 18 0.70 13.46 3.38
C VAL A 18 -0.71 14.00 3.12
N GLU A 19 -0.83 15.29 2.88
CA GLU A 19 -2.08 16.00 2.64
C GLU A 19 -2.83 15.47 1.40
N PRO A 20 -2.19 15.27 0.23
CA PRO A 20 -2.86 14.67 -0.93
C PRO A 20 -3.36 13.24 -0.68
N LEU A 21 -2.66 12.47 0.16
CA LEU A 21 -3.09 11.13 0.56
C LEU A 21 -4.36 11.21 1.41
N ILE A 22 -4.39 12.11 2.39
CA ILE A 22 -5.56 12.32 3.26
C ILE A 22 -6.76 12.80 2.45
N GLU A 23 -6.57 13.80 1.57
CA GLU A 23 -7.63 14.28 0.68
C GLU A 23 -8.17 13.16 -0.21
N TRP A 24 -7.29 12.35 -0.80
CA TRP A 24 -7.72 11.23 -1.63
C TRP A 24 -8.55 10.22 -0.82
N LEU A 25 -8.13 9.87 0.41
CA LEU A 25 -8.88 8.95 1.28
C LEU A 25 -10.28 9.49 1.59
N LEU A 26 -10.38 10.78 1.94
CA LEU A 26 -11.66 11.44 2.27
C LEU A 26 -12.60 11.51 1.07
N GLN A 27 -12.10 11.94 -0.09
CA GLN A 27 -12.88 12.04 -1.33
C GLN A 27 -13.42 10.68 -1.79
N ASN A 28 -12.71 9.61 -1.42
CA ASN A 28 -13.07 8.24 -1.74
C ASN A 28 -13.84 7.53 -0.61
N GLY A 29 -14.30 8.27 0.40
CA GLY A 29 -15.15 7.75 1.47
C GLY A 29 -14.46 6.78 2.44
N VAL A 30 -13.12 6.77 2.48
CA VAL A 30 -12.35 5.93 3.39
C VAL A 30 -12.32 6.58 4.77
N LYS A 31 -12.88 5.90 5.78
CA LYS A 31 -12.87 6.36 7.17
C LYS A 31 -11.58 5.92 7.86
N VAL A 32 -10.65 6.85 8.00
CA VAL A 32 -9.34 6.61 8.62
C VAL A 32 -9.44 6.66 10.15
N GLU A 33 -8.98 5.61 10.80
CA GLU A 33 -8.81 5.53 12.27
C GLU A 33 -7.42 6.02 12.68
N ALA A 34 -6.38 5.52 12.00
CA ALA A 34 -5.00 5.91 12.26
C ALA A 34 -4.18 5.95 10.97
N LEU A 35 -3.22 6.87 10.92
CA LEU A 35 -2.23 6.99 9.85
C LEU A 35 -0.84 7.00 10.46
N GLU A 36 -0.03 6.01 10.09
CA GLU A 36 1.30 5.81 10.65
C GLU A 36 2.37 5.82 9.54
N PRO A 37 3.42 6.65 9.67
CA PRO A 37 4.53 6.63 8.72
C PRO A 37 5.34 5.34 8.89
N LEU A 38 5.55 4.62 7.79
CA LEU A 38 6.40 3.42 7.73
C LEU A 38 7.84 3.72 7.28
N GLY A 39 8.12 4.97 6.90
CA GLY A 39 9.41 5.43 6.38
C GLY A 39 9.40 5.65 4.87
N SER A 40 10.58 5.70 4.28
CA SER A 40 10.75 5.94 2.85
C SER A 40 11.54 4.82 2.19
N THR A 41 11.22 4.54 0.93
CA THR A 41 11.92 3.55 0.12
C THR A 41 12.15 4.08 -1.29
N ARG A 42 13.16 3.53 -1.96
CA ARG A 42 13.48 3.84 -3.34
C ARG A 42 13.51 2.55 -4.14
N HIS A 43 12.92 2.57 -5.33
CA HIS A 43 13.05 1.50 -6.29
C HIS A 43 13.56 2.05 -7.62
N VAL A 44 14.50 1.34 -8.23
CA VAL A 44 15.12 1.75 -9.49
C VAL A 44 14.76 0.70 -10.55
N PHE A 45 14.03 1.15 -11.56
CA PHE A 45 13.83 0.45 -12.82
C PHE A 45 14.94 0.83 -13.81
N THR A 46 14.95 0.26 -15.01
CA THR A 46 15.97 0.53 -16.03
C THR A 46 16.11 2.02 -16.37
N HIS A 47 15.00 2.76 -16.44
CA HIS A 47 15.00 4.16 -16.87
C HIS A 47 14.25 5.11 -15.92
N ILE A 48 13.71 4.59 -14.81
CA ILE A 48 12.83 5.35 -13.91
C ILE A 48 13.20 5.01 -12.48
N GLU A 49 13.20 6.02 -11.62
CA GLU A 49 13.35 5.87 -10.19
C GLU A 49 12.09 6.31 -9.48
N TRP A 50 11.62 5.47 -8.57
CA TRP A 50 10.55 5.82 -7.65
C TRP A 50 11.13 6.09 -6.27
N ARG A 51 10.73 7.21 -5.67
CA ARG A 51 10.96 7.55 -4.27
C ARG A 51 9.61 7.61 -3.59
N MET A 52 9.39 6.73 -2.63
CA MET A 52 8.09 6.55 -2.00
C MET A 52 8.19 6.89 -0.52
N LYS A 53 7.26 7.70 0.00
CA LYS A 53 6.95 7.74 1.43
C LYS A 53 5.81 6.76 1.67
N CYS A 54 6.02 5.85 2.61
CA CYS A 54 5.12 4.75 2.89
C CYS A 54 4.35 5.01 4.17
N TYR A 55 3.05 4.72 4.15
CA TYR A 55 2.17 4.88 5.29
C TYR A 55 1.34 3.61 5.52
N ARG A 56 1.09 3.29 6.78
CA ARG A 56 0.07 2.31 7.19
C ARG A 56 -1.18 3.09 7.57
N ILE A 57 -2.30 2.69 7.00
CA ILE A 57 -3.60 3.29 7.27
C ILE A 57 -4.46 2.22 7.94
N VAL A 58 -4.94 2.52 9.14
CA VAL A 58 -5.97 1.75 9.82
C VAL A 58 -7.30 2.42 9.53
N THR A 59 -8.30 1.65 9.12
CA THR A 59 -9.63 2.15 8.77
C THR A 59 -10.67 1.54 9.67
N TYR A 60 -11.73 2.30 9.97
CA TYR A 60 -12.85 1.82 10.79
C TYR A 60 -13.62 0.67 10.15
N ASP A 61 -13.65 0.64 8.81
CA ASP A 61 -14.35 -0.37 8.02
C ASP A 61 -13.54 -0.78 6.79
N ARG A 62 -13.93 -1.92 6.23
CA ARG A 62 -13.34 -2.45 5.00
C ARG A 62 -13.98 -1.76 3.80
N SER A 63 -13.42 -0.64 3.37
CA SER A 63 -13.90 0.08 2.18
C SER A 63 -13.98 -0.87 0.97
N PRO A 64 -15.09 -0.85 0.20
CA PRO A 64 -15.29 -1.73 -0.95
C PRO A 64 -14.36 -1.41 -2.13
N MET A 65 -13.65 -0.28 -2.07
CA MET A 65 -12.66 0.08 -3.08
C MET A 65 -11.41 -0.82 -3.06
N PHE A 66 -11.15 -1.49 -1.95
CA PHE A 66 -9.95 -2.29 -1.77
C PHE A 66 -10.29 -3.77 -1.71
N THR A 67 -9.35 -4.57 -2.20
CA THR A 67 -9.35 -5.99 -1.87
C THR A 67 -8.61 -6.19 -0.55
N TRP A 68 -9.34 -6.60 0.48
CA TRP A 68 -8.78 -6.85 1.81
C TRP A 68 -8.20 -8.25 1.89
N LYS A 69 -6.89 -8.33 2.17
CA LYS A 69 -6.16 -9.59 2.34
C LYS A 69 -5.30 -9.56 3.61
N THR A 70 -5.20 -10.70 4.26
CA THR A 70 -4.25 -10.92 5.37
C THR A 70 -2.81 -10.93 4.86
N ALA A 71 -1.83 -10.75 5.76
CA ALA A 71 -0.41 -10.88 5.43
C ALA A 71 -0.12 -12.20 4.70
N ARG A 72 -0.65 -13.32 5.20
CA ARG A 72 -0.52 -14.64 4.57
C ARG A 72 -1.06 -14.64 3.13
N GLN A 73 -2.29 -14.16 2.93
CA GLN A 73 -2.89 -14.10 1.58
C GLN A 73 -2.12 -13.18 0.64
N ILE A 74 -1.55 -12.09 1.13
CA ILE A 74 -0.69 -11.21 0.34
C ILE A 74 0.54 -11.99 -0.15
N HIS A 75 1.23 -12.70 0.75
CA HIS A 75 2.42 -13.47 0.40
C HIS A 75 2.13 -14.65 -0.54
N GLU A 76 0.99 -15.32 -0.38
CA GLU A 76 0.67 -16.56 -1.11
C GLU A 76 -0.09 -16.31 -2.41
N GLN A 77 -0.88 -15.23 -2.51
CA GLN A 77 -1.89 -15.07 -3.56
C GLN A 77 -1.76 -13.77 -4.37
N CYS A 78 -0.88 -12.84 -3.98
CA CYS A 78 -0.69 -11.59 -4.69
C CYS A 78 0.68 -11.58 -5.36
N ALA A 79 0.70 -11.54 -6.69
CA ALA A 79 1.90 -11.22 -7.44
C ALA A 79 2.23 -9.73 -7.25
N ILE A 80 2.97 -9.40 -6.20
CA ILE A 80 3.39 -8.04 -5.88
C ILE A 80 4.77 -7.76 -6.49
N PRO A 81 4.95 -6.64 -7.23
CA PRO A 81 6.24 -6.21 -7.75
C PRO A 81 7.28 -6.00 -6.65
N SER A 82 8.56 -6.26 -6.96
CA SER A 82 9.67 -6.04 -6.02
C SER A 82 9.78 -4.58 -5.54
N ALA A 83 9.25 -3.63 -6.31
CA ALA A 83 9.12 -2.22 -5.93
C ALA A 83 8.43 -2.01 -4.58
N PHE A 84 7.47 -2.87 -4.22
CA PHE A 84 6.69 -2.76 -2.99
C PHE A 84 7.15 -3.73 -1.90
N ARG A 85 8.29 -4.42 -2.07
CA ARG A 85 8.77 -5.41 -1.09
C ARG A 85 8.92 -4.82 0.32
N TYR A 86 9.36 -3.55 0.40
CA TYR A 86 9.48 -2.80 1.65
C TYR A 86 8.17 -2.76 2.46
N LEU A 87 7.03 -2.62 1.77
CA LEU A 87 5.70 -2.58 2.36
C LEU A 87 5.25 -3.98 2.78
N VAL A 88 5.44 -4.97 1.90
CA VAL A 88 5.05 -6.37 2.14
C VAL A 88 5.69 -6.92 3.40
N ASP A 89 7.00 -6.70 3.59
CA ASP A 89 7.72 -7.16 4.78
C ASP A 89 7.28 -6.46 6.08
N ARG A 90 6.50 -5.38 5.99
CA ARG A 90 5.99 -4.59 7.12
C ARG A 90 4.48 -4.77 7.34
N VAL A 91 3.81 -5.59 6.54
CA VAL A 91 2.43 -5.98 6.83
C VAL A 91 2.47 -6.85 8.10
N PRO A 92 1.87 -6.40 9.22
CA PRO A 92 1.93 -7.17 10.45
C PRO A 92 1.25 -8.52 10.22
N TYR A 93 1.95 -9.59 10.60
CA TYR A 93 1.34 -10.91 10.66
C TYR A 93 0.31 -10.89 11.78
N GLN A 94 -0.96 -10.70 11.43
CA GLN A 94 -2.05 -11.00 12.34
C GLN A 94 -2.12 -12.52 12.42
N GLY A 95 -1.36 -13.10 13.36
CA GLY A 95 -1.54 -14.47 13.78
C GLY A 95 -2.98 -14.60 14.25
N GLY A 96 -3.82 -15.18 13.39
CA GLY A 96 -5.21 -15.45 13.70
C GLY A 96 -5.23 -16.33 14.95
N LYS A 97 -5.81 -15.80 16.03
CA LYS A 97 -6.45 -16.66 17.00
C LYS A 97 -7.71 -17.17 16.29
N GLU A 98 -7.67 -18.43 15.87
CA GLU A 98 -8.87 -19.22 15.58
C GLU A 98 -9.78 -19.27 16.81
#